data_AF-A0A1Y5KAC8-F1
#
_entry.id   AF-A0A1Y5KAC8-F1
#
_cell.length_a   1.000
_cell.length_b   1.000
_cell.length_c   1.000
_cell.angle_alpha   90.00
_cell.angle_beta   90.00
_cell.angle_gamma   90.00
#
_symmetry.space_group_name_H-M   'P 1'
#
loop_
_entity.id
_entity.type
_entity.pdbx_description
1 polymer ?
#
loop_
_entity_poly.entity_id
_entity_poly.type
_entity_poly.pdbx_seq_one_letter_code
_entity_poly.pdbx_strand_id
1 'polypeptide(L)' 'MKKKPLPQFSSLNESVEFYSQYGKLEYQGRLGLRAEEYLYKYDVIDGRRMTLVLYEDGRVREIPK' A
#
# COMPACT_ATOMS: atom_id res chain seq x y z
N MET A 1 16.64 -14.40 -1.96
CA MET A 1 15.69 -14.49 -0.82
C MET A 1 14.28 -14.26 -1.35
N LYS A 2 13.33 -15.17 -1.10
CA LYS A 2 11.93 -14.92 -1.48
C LYS A 2 11.41 -13.78 -0.59
N LYS A 3 11.01 -12.63 -1.17
CA LYS A 3 10.32 -11.57 -0.43
C LYS A 3 9.04 -12.18 0.15
N LYS A 4 8.76 -11.96 1.43
CA LYS A 4 7.48 -12.37 2.02
C LYS A 4 6.36 -11.61 1.28
N PRO A 5 5.23 -12.27 0.96
CA PRO A 5 4.11 -11.59 0.35
C PRO A 5 3.60 -10.48 1.28
N LEU A 6 3.10 -9.40 0.70
CA LEU A 6 2.48 -8.32 1.47
C LEU A 6 1.16 -8.82 2.08
N PRO A 7 0.82 -8.37 3.30
CA PRO A 7 -0.51 -8.59 3.86
C PRO A 7 -1.60 -8.18 2.88
N GLN A 8 -2.70 -8.94 2.89
CA GLN A 8 -3.92 -8.64 2.15
C GLN A 8 -5.04 -8.45 3.17
N PHE A 9 -6.02 -7.63 2.83
CA PHE A 9 -7.07 -7.16 3.74
C PHE A 9 -8.45 -7.34 3.11
N SER A 10 -9.48 -7.00 3.86
CA SER A 10 -10.88 -7.09 3.41
C SER A 10 -11.37 -5.78 2.78
N SER A 11 -10.65 -4.68 2.97
CA SER A 11 -11.00 -3.37 2.42
C SER A 11 -9.79 -2.42 2.31
N LEU A 12 -9.94 -1.37 1.50
CA LEU A 12 -8.98 -0.27 1.44
C LEU A 12 -8.73 0.34 2.83
N ASN A 13 -9.79 0.61 3.61
CA ASN A 13 -9.64 1.23 4.93
C ASN A 13 -8.78 0.39 5.87
N GLU A 14 -9.02 -0.93 5.91
CA GLU A 14 -8.23 -1.84 6.74
C GLU A 14 -6.74 -1.83 6.35
N SER A 15 -6.46 -1.83 5.04
CA SER A 15 -5.07 -1.73 4.55
C SER A 15 -4.41 -0.40 4.92
N VAL A 16 -5.14 0.72 4.81
CA VAL A 16 -4.64 2.06 5.16
C VAL A 16 -4.37 2.17 6.65
N GLU A 17 -5.31 1.69 7.49
CA GLU A 17 -5.16 1.67 8.95
C GLU A 17 -3.93 0.85 9.36
N PHE A 18 -3.77 -0.36 8.81
CA PHE A 18 -2.62 -1.20 9.08
C PHE A 18 -1.30 -0.49 8.74
N TYR A 19 -1.13 -0.01 7.51
CA TYR A 19 0.14 0.61 7.12
C TYR A 19 0.44 1.92 7.87
N SER A 20 -0.60 2.68 8.22
CA SER A 20 -0.45 3.91 9.00
C SER A 20 -0.01 3.67 10.46
N GLN A 21 -0.21 2.47 11.00
CA GLN A 21 0.30 2.10 12.33
C GLN A 21 1.81 1.83 12.33
N TYR A 22 2.36 1.29 11.23
CA TYR A 22 3.76 0.85 11.15
C TYR A 22 4.67 1.80 10.36
N GLY A 23 4.14 2.91 9.87
CA GLY A 23 4.89 3.91 9.13
C GLY A 23 4.02 5.07 8.65
N LYS A 24 4.61 5.95 7.84
CA LYS A 24 3.89 7.07 7.23
C LYS A 24 3.41 6.66 5.85
N LEU A 25 2.09 6.65 5.66
CA LEU A 25 1.43 6.39 4.39
C LEU A 25 1.00 7.73 3.76
N GLU A 26 1.49 8.04 2.55
CA GLU A 26 1.22 9.30 1.85
C GLU A 26 0.55 9.02 0.51
N TYR A 27 -0.70 9.44 0.36
CA TYR A 27 -1.46 9.27 -0.87
C TYR A 27 -0.85 10.09 -2.02
N GLN A 28 -0.62 9.47 -3.16
CA GLN A 28 0.00 10.10 -4.35
C GLN A 28 -0.98 10.23 -5.52
N GLY A 29 -2.16 9.60 -5.46
CA GLY A 29 -3.16 9.65 -6.52
C GLY A 29 -3.75 8.28 -6.85
N ARG A 30 -4.55 8.20 -7.92
CA ARG A 30 -5.09 6.93 -8.44
C ARG A 30 -4.28 6.46 -9.64
N LEU A 31 -4.12 5.14 -9.77
CA LEU A 31 -3.50 4.52 -10.93
C LEU A 31 -4.56 3.99 -11.89
N GLY A 32 -4.53 4.49 -13.14
CA GLY A 32 -5.41 4.00 -14.20
C GLY A 32 -6.82 4.58 -14.21
N LEU A 33 -7.62 4.05 -15.14
CA LEU A 33 -9.00 4.49 -15.40
C LEU A 33 -10.04 3.79 -14.51
N ARG A 34 -9.67 2.70 -13.84
CA ARG A 34 -10.56 1.98 -12.92
C ARG A 34 -10.45 2.61 -11.54
N ALA A 35 -11.59 2.86 -10.90
CA ALA A 35 -11.70 3.59 -9.65
C ALA A 35 -11.03 2.89 -8.44
N GLU A 36 -10.49 1.69 -8.64
CA GLU A 36 -10.14 0.76 -7.57
C GLU A 36 -8.65 0.78 -7.18
N GLU A 37 -7.74 1.47 -7.89
CA GLU A 37 -6.31 1.46 -7.58
C GLU A 37 -5.84 2.79 -6.95
N TYR A 38 -5.37 2.74 -5.70
CA TYR A 38 -4.91 3.90 -4.95
C TYR A 38 -3.40 3.81 -4.70
N LEU A 39 -2.64 4.79 -5.20
CA LEU A 39 -1.19 4.85 -5.08
C LEU A 39 -0.79 5.56 -3.78
N TYR A 40 0.05 4.89 -3.01
CA TYR A 40 0.62 5.42 -1.78
C TYR A 40 2.14 5.28 -1.78
N LYS A 41 2.79 6.28 -1.22
CA LYS A 41 4.18 6.22 -0.80
C LYS A 41 4.21 5.84 0.67
N TYR A 42 4.94 4.79 1.01
CA TYR A 42 4.99 4.24 2.36
C TYR A 42 6.41 4.33 2.92
N ASP A 43 6.57 5.11 3.97
CA ASP A 43 7.83 5.27 4.72
C ASP A 43 7.71 4.49 6.03
N VAL A 44 8.35 3.32 6.09
CA VAL A 44 8.39 2.43 7.26
C VAL A 44 9.23 3.08 8.36
N ILE A 45 8.86 2.85 9.63
CA ILE A 45 9.61 3.37 10.80
C ILE A 45 11.11 3.00 10.78
N ASP A 46 11.48 1.88 10.17
CA ASP A 46 12.88 1.43 10.03
C ASP A 46 13.66 2.14 8.89
N GLY A 47 13.06 3.15 8.26
CA GLY A 47 13.67 3.94 7.20
C GLY A 47 13.50 3.38 5.79
N ARG A 48 12.88 2.20 5.62
CA ARG A 48 12.57 1.67 4.29
C ARG A 48 11.43 2.44 3.64
N ARG A 49 11.60 2.77 2.36
CA ARG A 49 10.58 3.44 1.54
C ARG A 49 10.07 2.50 0.46
N MET A 50 8.76 2.38 0.35
CA MET A 50 8.07 1.54 -0.62
C MET A 50 7.00 2.36 -1.36
N THR A 51 6.65 1.92 -2.56
CA THR A 51 5.48 2.43 -3.27
C THR A 51 4.45 1.31 -3.32
N LEU A 52 3.27 1.57 -2.76
CA LEU A 52 2.19 0.60 -2.63
C LEU A 52 0.99 1.03 -3.48
N VAL A 53 0.33 0.05 -4.07
CA VAL A 53 -1.03 0.19 -4.59
C VAL A 53 -1.95 -0.55 -3.65
N LEU A 54 -2.92 0.18 -3.09
CA LEU A 54 -3.98 -0.35 -2.24
C LEU A 54 -5.27 -0.37 -3.06
N TYR A 55 -6.01 -1.47 -2.96
CA TYR A 55 -7.24 -1.69 -3.71
C TYR A 55 -8.48 -1.54 -2.81
N GLU A 56 -9.65 -1.21 -3.38
CA GLU A 56 -10.91 -1.14 -2.62
C GLU A 56 -11.25 -2.46 -1.91
N ASP A 57 -10.91 -3.57 -2.54
CA ASP A 57 -11.11 -4.94 -2.02
C ASP A 57 -10.05 -5.37 -0.99
N GLY A 58 -9.14 -4.47 -0.59
CA GLY A 58 -8.10 -4.74 0.40
C GLY A 58 -6.88 -5.48 -0.14
N ARG A 59 -6.79 -5.75 -1.44
CA ARG A 59 -5.55 -6.22 -2.04
C ARG A 59 -4.45 -5.17 -1.94
N VAL A 60 -3.21 -5.64 -1.93
CA VAL A 60 -2.01 -4.78 -1.83
C VAL A 60 -0.92 -5.25 -2.79
N ARG A 61 -0.32 -4.31 -3.51
CA ARG A 61 0.78 -4.55 -4.45
C ARG A 61 1.93 -3.56 -4.23
N GLU A 62 3.17 -4.03 -4.20
CA GLU A 62 4.37 -3.17 -4.26
C GLU A 62 4.70 -2.85 -5.73
N ILE A 63 5.01 -1.58 -6.02
CA ILE A 63 5.63 -1.18 -7.28
C ILE A 63 7.15 -1.12 -7.04
N PRO A 64 7.94 -2.03 -7.64
CA PRO A 64 9.39 -1.95 -7.54
C PRO A 64 9.89 -0.67 -8.23
N LYS A 65 10.89 -0.04 -7.60
CA LYS A 65 11.66 1.06 -8.18
C LYS A 65 12.69 0.56 -9.18
#